data_AF-A0A970W6D6-F1
#
_entry.id   AF-A0A970W6D6-F1
#
_cell.length_a   1.000
_cell.length_b   1.000
_cell.length_c   1.000
_cell.angle_alpha   90.00
_cell.angle_beta   90.00
_cell.angle_gamma   90.00
#
_symmetry.space_group_name_H-M   'P 1'
#
loop_
_entity.id
_entity.type
_entity.pdbx_description
1 polymer ?
#
loop_
_entity_poly.entity_id
_entity_poly.type
_entity_poly.pdbx_seq_one_letter_code
_entity_poly.pdbx_strand_id
1 'polypeptide(L)'
;MGLPIDRGRALEFLGGDEAVYQDLVSLLADQAQQDLAALEAAVAAGDGRAVERVAHGLKGAAANLAADAVQEAAAELEQVGWSRDLAAAPAGLAALRDRVGELVAFARQSSAAAGDARPEEHEMTLRWGIIGCGNVAEHKGGPALYGVAGSELVAVMRRDVAKAADFARRHGARRWYDQASDLLADAEINAVYVATPVSTHRGYTLAAAEAGKHVLCEKPMAMDVAECREMIAACRANGVMLTIAYYRRSYPVVQRMKAALAEGLIGRPMLARINLTSYSQPTDVRAPGAWRTDPDTAGGGVLFDVGSHRLDVLNYLLGPAAEVAAMCENTLGHYQVEDAAVLCLKLASGVHGVANFGWNVGSDSDEFEIYGAEGKMLARTLEGGHLEIYRGRELVETFDQPRHKVTHWGLVENMVAAASTGAPLLCSGEDGLVTSQLMEAAYLSARERRTIGVASG
;
A
#
# COMPACT_ATOMS: atom_id res chain seq x y z
N MET A 1 38.14 -21.73 6.18
CA MET A 1 36.92 -21.24 6.84
C MET A 1 35.88 -21.04 5.76
N GLY A 2 34.65 -21.51 5.97
CA GLY A 2 33.54 -21.21 5.06
C GLY A 2 33.30 -19.70 4.99
N LEU A 3 32.59 -19.25 3.96
CA LEU A 3 32.14 -17.86 3.90
C LEU A 3 31.24 -17.58 5.13
N PRO A 4 31.30 -16.39 5.75
CA PRO A 4 30.43 -16.04 6.88
C PRO A 4 28.94 -16.16 6.57
N ILE A 5 28.58 -16.08 5.29
CA ILE A 5 27.25 -16.26 4.72
C ILE A 5 27.37 -17.13 3.47
N ASP A 6 26.51 -18.15 3.35
CA ASP A 6 26.32 -18.87 2.07
C ASP A 6 25.45 -18.03 1.13
N ARG A 7 26.11 -17.24 0.29
CA ARG A 7 25.45 -16.34 -0.68
C ARG A 7 24.47 -17.07 -1.61
N GLY A 8 24.80 -18.30 -2.03
CA GLY A 8 23.94 -19.04 -2.96
C GLY A 8 22.60 -19.40 -2.31
N ARG A 9 22.66 -19.94 -1.08
CA ARG A 9 21.46 -20.26 -0.30
C ARG A 9 20.70 -19.01 0.15
N ALA A 10 21.42 -17.96 0.54
CA ALA A 10 20.81 -16.69 0.92
C ALA A 10 20.03 -16.07 -0.27
N LEU A 11 20.61 -16.04 -1.47
CA LEU A 11 19.90 -15.56 -2.65
C LEU A 11 18.73 -16.45 -3.05
N GLU A 12 18.82 -17.77 -2.86
CA GLU A 12 17.68 -18.67 -3.07
C GLU A 12 16.50 -18.32 -2.14
N PHE A 13 16.76 -18.04 -0.86
CA PHE A 13 15.75 -17.55 0.08
C PHE A 13 15.17 -16.18 -0.31
N LEU A 14 15.98 -15.33 -0.93
CA LEU A 14 15.62 -13.97 -1.31
C LEU A 14 15.12 -13.85 -2.76
N GLY A 15 14.84 -14.98 -3.44
CA GLY A 15 14.32 -14.96 -4.81
C GLY A 15 15.31 -14.44 -5.86
N GLY A 16 16.61 -14.43 -5.56
CA GLY A 16 17.68 -13.99 -6.44
C GLY A 16 17.96 -12.48 -6.43
N ASP A 17 17.36 -11.72 -5.50
CA ASP A 17 17.54 -10.27 -5.41
C ASP A 17 18.87 -9.90 -4.73
N GLU A 18 19.82 -9.43 -5.53
CA GLU A 18 21.17 -9.08 -5.07
C GLU A 18 21.19 -7.82 -4.20
N ALA A 19 20.32 -6.84 -4.46
CA ALA A 19 20.29 -5.59 -3.72
C ALA A 19 19.73 -5.82 -2.31
N VAL A 20 18.62 -6.56 -2.22
CA VAL A 20 18.03 -6.98 -0.96
C VAL A 20 19.01 -7.84 -0.16
N TYR A 21 19.77 -8.72 -0.81
CA TYR A 21 20.82 -9.48 -0.16
C TYR A 21 21.87 -8.57 0.49
N GLN A 22 22.41 -7.58 -0.22
CA GLN A 22 23.45 -6.68 0.32
C GLN A 22 22.94 -5.83 1.50
N ASP A 23 21.71 -5.33 1.42
CA ASP A 23 21.08 -4.56 2.50
C ASP A 23 20.86 -5.43 3.74
N LEU A 24 20.38 -6.66 3.56
CA LEU A 24 20.15 -7.59 4.65
C LEU A 24 21.47 -8.07 5.29
N VAL A 25 22.55 -8.25 4.52
CA VAL A 25 23.88 -8.54 5.08
C VAL A 25 24.36 -7.41 6.00
N SER A 26 24.17 -6.16 5.57
CA SER A 26 24.55 -4.99 6.37
C SER A 26 23.68 -4.87 7.62
N LEU A 27 22.37 -5.05 7.50
CA LEU A 27 21.44 -5.02 8.61
C LEU A 27 21.71 -6.12 9.64
N LEU A 28 22.02 -7.34 9.19
CA LEU A 28 22.40 -8.44 10.07
C LEU A 28 23.71 -8.13 10.80
N ALA A 29 24.71 -7.54 10.13
CA ALA A 29 25.97 -7.18 10.76
C ALA A 29 25.77 -6.14 11.88
N ASP A 30 24.96 -5.11 11.64
CA ASP A 30 24.66 -4.09 12.64
C ASP A 30 23.86 -4.67 13.81
N GLN A 31 22.84 -5.48 13.52
CA GLN A 31 22.05 -6.15 14.54
C GLN A 31 22.91 -7.09 15.40
N ALA A 32 23.80 -7.87 14.77
CA ALA A 32 24.69 -8.79 15.48
C ALA A 32 25.69 -8.07 16.39
N GLN A 33 26.15 -6.87 16.03
CA GLN A 33 26.97 -6.04 16.91
C GLN A 33 26.20 -5.54 18.14
N GLN A 34 24.94 -5.13 17.95
CA GLN A 34 24.07 -4.69 19.05
C GLN A 34 23.74 -5.85 20.00
N ASP A 35 23.40 -7.01 19.43
CA ASP A 35 23.09 -8.22 20.20
C ASP A 35 24.32 -8.75 20.94
N LEU A 36 25.52 -8.68 20.35
CA LEU A 36 26.76 -9.02 21.05
C LEU A 36 26.99 -8.13 22.28
N ALA A 37 26.81 -6.81 22.15
CA ALA A 37 26.93 -5.88 23.27
C ALA A 37 25.87 -6.14 24.35
N ALA A 38 24.63 -6.45 23.95
CA ALA A 38 23.56 -6.81 24.87
C ALA A 38 23.83 -8.14 25.61
N LEU A 39 24.40 -9.12 24.92
CA LEU A 39 24.83 -10.41 25.51
C LEU A 39 25.96 -10.22 26.51
N GLU A 40 26.98 -9.40 26.19
CA GLU A 40 28.06 -9.07 27.10
C GLU A 40 27.53 -8.40 28.38
N ALA A 41 26.59 -7.45 28.24
CA ALA A 41 25.94 -6.79 29.37
C ALA A 41 25.11 -7.77 30.22
N ALA A 42 24.35 -8.66 29.58
CA ALA A 42 23.54 -9.66 30.27
C ALA A 42 24.40 -10.66 31.07
N VAL A 43 25.52 -11.12 30.50
CA VAL A 43 26.48 -11.99 31.19
C VAL A 43 27.13 -11.28 32.37
N ALA A 44 27.56 -10.03 32.20
CA ALA A 44 28.12 -9.22 33.29
C ALA A 44 27.12 -8.99 34.44
N ALA A 45 25.83 -8.86 34.11
CA ALA A 45 24.75 -8.72 35.08
C ALA A 45 24.34 -10.05 35.74
N GLY A 46 24.84 -11.19 35.27
CA GLY A 46 24.42 -12.52 35.73
C GLY A 46 23.00 -12.90 35.30
N ASP A 47 22.43 -12.25 34.27
CA ASP A 47 21.05 -12.47 33.83
C ASP A 47 20.97 -13.54 32.73
N GLY A 48 20.90 -14.80 33.14
CA GLY A 48 20.78 -15.92 32.19
C GLY A 48 19.53 -15.86 31.30
N ARG A 49 18.43 -15.23 31.75
CA ARG A 49 17.20 -15.09 30.93
C ARG A 49 17.37 -14.08 29.82
N ALA A 50 18.10 -13.00 30.08
CA ALA A 50 18.48 -12.05 29.05
C ALA A 50 19.45 -12.69 28.05
N VAL A 51 20.44 -13.46 28.52
CA VAL A 51 21.37 -14.21 27.65
C VAL A 51 20.62 -15.14 26.69
N GLU A 52 19.73 -15.98 27.21
CA GLU A 52 18.91 -16.90 26.40
C GLU A 52 18.10 -16.16 25.33
N ARG A 53 17.40 -15.09 25.73
CA ARG A 53 16.50 -14.36 24.84
C ARG A 53 17.23 -13.64 23.70
N VAL A 54 18.32 -12.94 24.02
CA VAL A 54 19.10 -12.20 23.01
C VAL A 54 19.80 -13.18 22.06
N ALA A 55 20.36 -14.27 22.60
CA ALA A 55 21.00 -15.30 21.79
C ALA A 55 19.99 -16.01 20.85
N HIS A 56 18.78 -16.28 21.32
CA HIS A 56 17.70 -16.84 20.49
C HIS A 56 17.32 -15.90 19.33
N GLY A 57 17.23 -14.60 19.59
CA GLY A 57 16.94 -13.59 18.57
C GLY A 57 18.02 -13.54 17.49
N LEU A 58 19.29 -13.45 17.90
CA LEU A 58 20.43 -13.42 16.98
C LEU A 58 20.53 -14.70 16.14
N LYS A 59 20.30 -15.87 16.76
CA LYS A 59 20.25 -17.16 16.06
C LYS A 59 19.19 -17.16 14.95
N GLY A 60 17.99 -16.63 15.22
CA GLY A 60 16.92 -16.53 14.23
C GLY A 60 17.27 -15.58 13.08
N ALA A 61 17.87 -14.43 13.38
CA ALA A 61 18.30 -13.47 12.38
C ALA A 61 19.41 -14.04 11.46
N ALA A 62 20.39 -14.74 12.03
CA ALA A 62 21.48 -15.39 11.29
C ALA A 62 20.98 -16.49 10.35
N ALA A 63 19.96 -17.26 10.76
CA ALA A 63 19.38 -18.32 9.95
C ALA A 63 18.73 -17.79 8.65
N ASN A 64 18.12 -16.61 8.69
CA ASN A 64 17.45 -16.00 7.53
C ASN A 64 18.41 -15.63 6.39
N LEU A 65 19.71 -15.51 6.67
CA LEU A 65 20.75 -15.20 5.68
C LEU A 65 21.77 -16.32 5.52
N ALA A 66 21.47 -17.54 5.97
CA ALA A 66 22.40 -18.67 5.92
C ALA A 66 23.78 -18.33 6.53
N ALA A 67 23.79 -17.56 7.62
CA ALA A 67 24.98 -17.24 8.40
C ALA A 67 25.25 -18.32 9.47
N ASP A 68 25.45 -19.56 9.01
CA ASP A 68 25.43 -20.78 9.83
C ASP A 68 26.42 -20.70 11.01
N ALA A 69 27.60 -20.09 10.81
CA ALA A 69 28.61 -19.97 11.87
C ALA A 69 28.22 -18.99 12.99
N VAL A 70 27.47 -17.92 12.67
CA VAL A 70 26.91 -16.99 13.68
C VAL A 70 25.72 -17.66 14.38
N GLN A 71 24.90 -18.39 13.64
CA GLN A 71 23.78 -19.16 14.18
C GLN A 71 24.24 -20.20 15.20
N GLU A 72 25.29 -20.97 14.89
CA GLU A 72 25.87 -21.97 15.80
C GLU A 72 26.42 -21.33 17.09
N ALA A 73 27.22 -20.26 16.97
CA ALA A 73 27.78 -19.56 18.12
C ALA A 73 26.67 -18.93 19.01
N ALA A 74 25.60 -18.41 18.40
CA ALA A 74 24.44 -17.91 19.14
C ALA A 74 23.67 -19.05 19.85
N ALA A 75 23.53 -20.23 19.21
CA ALA A 75 22.87 -21.38 19.81
C ALA A 75 23.60 -21.92 21.05
N GLU A 76 24.94 -21.89 21.06
CA GLU A 76 25.73 -22.25 22.24
C GLU A 76 25.46 -21.30 23.42
N LEU A 77 25.43 -19.99 23.15
CA LEU A 77 25.11 -18.98 24.17
C LEU A 77 23.66 -19.07 24.66
N GLU A 78 22.73 -19.43 23.78
CA GLU A 78 21.34 -19.70 24.17
C GLU A 78 21.24 -20.87 25.15
N GLN A 79 21.99 -21.97 24.93
CA GLN A 79 22.04 -23.10 25.87
C GLN A 79 22.67 -22.73 27.22
N VAL A 80 23.71 -21.89 27.21
CA VAL A 80 24.31 -21.31 28.42
C VAL A 80 23.27 -20.47 29.18
N GLY A 81 22.54 -19.62 28.47
CA GLY A 81 21.42 -18.87 29.02
C GLY A 81 20.37 -19.80 29.63
N TRP A 82 19.89 -20.79 28.89
CA TRP A 82 18.84 -21.73 29.30
C TRP A 82 19.22 -22.54 30.54
N SER A 83 20.44 -23.09 30.59
CA SER A 83 20.98 -23.84 31.73
C SER A 83 21.26 -22.96 32.96
N ARG A 84 21.34 -21.64 32.77
CA ARG A 84 21.71 -20.62 33.78
C ARG A 84 23.12 -20.80 34.35
N ASP A 85 23.94 -21.67 33.76
CA ASP A 85 25.35 -21.86 34.12
C ASP A 85 26.24 -20.89 33.34
N LEU A 86 26.30 -19.64 33.81
CA LEU A 86 27.05 -18.58 33.15
C LEU A 86 28.57 -18.73 33.26
N ALA A 87 29.10 -19.75 33.94
CA ALA A 87 30.54 -20.01 33.98
C ALA A 87 31.11 -20.33 32.60
N ALA A 88 30.29 -20.88 31.69
CA ALA A 88 30.65 -21.18 30.30
C ALA A 88 30.47 -19.98 29.34
N ALA A 89 29.79 -18.91 29.77
CA ALA A 89 29.47 -17.76 28.93
C ALA A 89 30.68 -17.01 28.36
N PRO A 90 31.83 -16.85 29.07
CA PRO A 90 32.99 -16.17 28.51
C PRO A 90 33.56 -16.83 27.26
N ALA A 91 33.55 -18.16 27.18
CA ALA A 91 34.02 -18.90 26.02
C ALA A 91 33.07 -18.73 24.82
N GLY A 92 31.76 -18.82 25.05
CA GLY A 92 30.75 -18.59 24.02
C GLY A 92 30.75 -17.15 23.48
N LEU A 93 30.93 -16.15 24.36
CA LEU A 93 31.04 -14.75 23.95
C LEU A 93 32.30 -14.49 23.11
N ALA A 94 33.42 -15.13 23.44
CA ALA A 94 34.64 -15.03 22.65
C ALA A 94 34.43 -15.61 21.24
N ALA A 95 33.84 -16.80 21.14
CA ALA A 95 33.52 -17.42 19.85
C ALA A 95 32.55 -16.58 19.03
N LEU A 96 31.48 -16.07 19.64
CA LEU A 96 30.51 -15.21 18.95
C LEU A 96 31.16 -13.89 18.49
N ARG A 97 32.01 -13.27 19.29
CA ARG A 97 32.72 -12.03 18.93
C ARG A 97 33.56 -12.22 17.67
N ASP A 98 34.26 -13.34 17.55
CA ASP A 98 35.05 -13.65 16.36
C ASP A 98 34.16 -13.79 15.12
N ARG A 99 33.01 -14.48 15.23
CA ARG A 99 32.06 -14.65 14.12
C ARG A 99 31.36 -13.36 13.70
N VAL A 100 30.97 -12.53 14.67
CA VAL A 100 30.42 -11.20 14.39
C VAL A 100 31.47 -10.30 13.76
N GLY A 101 32.74 -10.40 14.18
CA GLY A 101 33.86 -9.70 13.56
C GLY A 101 34.08 -10.08 12.10
N GLU A 102 34.05 -11.39 11.80
CA GLU A 102 34.13 -11.92 10.43
C GLU A 102 32.95 -11.44 9.57
N LEU A 103 31.72 -11.47 10.10
CA LEU A 103 30.51 -11.00 9.42
C LEU A 103 30.58 -9.50 9.10
N VAL A 104 31.01 -8.67 10.05
CA VAL A 104 31.15 -7.22 9.86
C VAL A 104 32.24 -6.90 8.83
N ALA A 105 33.35 -7.62 8.86
CA ALA A 105 34.40 -7.48 7.85
C ALA A 105 33.90 -7.88 6.46
N PHE A 106 33.11 -8.96 6.37
CA PHE A 106 32.47 -9.40 5.14
C PHE A 106 31.47 -8.39 4.59
N ALA A 107 30.61 -7.82 5.44
CA ALA A 107 29.67 -6.76 5.04
C ALA A 107 30.40 -5.52 4.49
N ARG A 108 31.49 -5.10 5.15
CA ARG A 108 32.32 -3.97 4.70
C ARG A 108 33.04 -4.25 3.38
N GLN A 109 33.55 -5.46 3.18
CA GLN A 109 34.21 -5.85 1.92
C GLN A 109 33.21 -5.99 0.77
N SER A 110 32.01 -6.49 1.05
CA SER A 110 30.92 -6.57 0.07
C SER A 110 30.45 -5.16 -0.34
N SER A 111 30.39 -4.22 0.60
CA SER A 111 30.11 -2.80 0.34
C SER A 111 31.26 -2.09 -0.42
N ALA A 112 32.53 -2.41 -0.13
CA ALA A 112 33.69 -1.81 -0.78
C ALA A 112 33.93 -2.33 -2.21
N ALA A 113 33.62 -3.59 -2.50
CA ALA A 113 33.70 -4.17 -3.85
C ALA A 113 32.65 -3.58 -4.82
N ALA A 114 31.55 -3.02 -4.28
CA ALA A 114 30.59 -2.22 -5.03
C ALA A 114 31.06 -0.76 -5.27
N GLY A 115 32.24 -0.39 -4.76
CA GLY A 115 32.73 0.99 -4.68
C GLY A 115 33.46 1.55 -5.91
N ASP A 116 33.82 0.74 -6.92
CA ASP A 116 34.61 1.21 -8.09
C ASP A 116 33.93 0.97 -9.45
N ALA A 117 32.63 0.70 -9.41
CA ALA A 117 31.74 0.86 -10.55
C ALA A 117 30.38 1.34 -10.00
N ARG A 118 30.34 2.57 -9.50
CA ARG A 118 29.06 3.28 -9.44
C ARG A 118 28.71 3.65 -10.89
N PRO A 119 27.71 3.02 -11.56
CA PRO A 119 26.91 3.84 -12.45
C PRO A 119 26.40 4.99 -11.57
N GLU A 120 26.35 6.21 -12.09
CA GLU A 120 25.66 7.29 -11.38
C GLU A 120 24.33 6.74 -10.86
N GLU A 121 24.19 6.59 -9.53
CA GLU A 121 22.90 6.38 -8.89
C GLU A 121 22.09 7.63 -9.25
N HIS A 122 21.42 7.57 -10.38
CA HIS A 122 20.26 8.42 -10.60
C HIS A 122 19.26 7.91 -9.57
N GLU A 123 19.24 8.56 -8.41
CA GLU A 123 18.08 8.59 -7.53
C GLU A 123 16.91 8.97 -8.46
N MET A 124 16.14 7.97 -8.90
CA MET A 124 15.16 8.12 -9.97
C MET A 124 14.04 9.02 -9.48
N THR A 125 14.21 10.32 -9.72
CA THR A 125 13.24 11.33 -9.33
C THR A 125 12.03 11.20 -10.23
N LEU A 126 10.85 11.05 -9.62
CA LEU A 126 9.59 11.08 -10.36
C LEU A 126 9.27 12.52 -10.75
N ARG A 127 9.30 12.77 -12.05
CA ARG A 127 9.05 14.07 -12.69
C ARG A 127 7.67 14.04 -13.32
N TRP A 128 6.74 14.72 -12.66
CA TRP A 128 5.32 14.54 -12.88
C TRP A 128 4.74 15.48 -13.94
N GLY A 129 3.86 14.91 -14.76
CA GLY A 129 2.82 15.62 -15.49
C GLY A 129 1.44 15.36 -14.91
N ILE A 130 0.67 16.40 -14.57
CA ILE A 130 -0.75 16.21 -14.16
C ILE A 130 -1.66 16.35 -15.37
N ILE A 131 -2.43 15.32 -15.67
CA ILE A 131 -3.53 15.37 -16.66
C ILE A 131 -4.83 15.57 -15.87
N GLY A 132 -5.39 16.78 -15.92
CA GLY A 132 -6.63 17.13 -15.22
C GLY A 132 -6.44 18.00 -13.97
N CYS A 133 -6.44 19.33 -14.14
CA CYS A 133 -6.33 20.28 -13.03
C CYS A 133 -7.69 20.59 -12.35
N GLY A 134 -8.34 19.56 -11.81
CA GLY A 134 -9.59 19.68 -11.05
C GLY A 134 -9.39 19.76 -9.53
N ASN A 135 -10.48 19.80 -8.75
CA ASN A 135 -10.43 19.91 -7.27
C ASN A 135 -9.63 18.78 -6.60
N VAL A 136 -9.62 17.59 -7.20
CA VAL A 136 -8.86 16.45 -6.68
C VAL A 136 -7.36 16.70 -6.83
N ALA A 137 -6.90 17.14 -8.00
CA ALA A 137 -5.50 17.55 -8.20
C ALA A 137 -5.12 18.74 -7.31
N GLU A 138 -6.00 19.74 -7.19
CA GLU A 138 -5.78 20.95 -6.40
C GLU A 138 -5.55 20.67 -4.90
N HIS A 139 -6.42 19.88 -4.28
CA HIS A 139 -6.46 19.76 -2.82
C HIS A 139 -5.99 18.41 -2.29
N LYS A 140 -5.99 17.36 -3.14
CA LYS A 140 -5.71 15.98 -2.71
C LYS A 140 -4.40 15.46 -3.27
N GLY A 141 -4.36 15.17 -4.57
CA GLY A 141 -3.27 14.44 -5.21
C GLY A 141 -2.05 15.31 -5.52
N GLY A 142 -2.28 16.48 -6.12
CA GLY A 142 -1.23 17.35 -6.64
C GLY A 142 -0.16 17.72 -5.61
N PRO A 143 -0.50 18.19 -4.39
CA PRO A 143 0.49 18.58 -3.39
C PRO A 143 1.49 17.50 -2.98
N ALA A 144 1.15 16.21 -3.11
CA ALA A 144 2.10 15.14 -2.83
C ALA A 144 3.18 15.04 -3.92
N LEU A 145 2.84 15.32 -5.19
CA LEU A 145 3.73 15.15 -6.34
C LEU A 145 4.93 16.12 -6.35
N TYR A 146 4.85 17.22 -5.59
CA TYR A 146 5.94 18.20 -5.45
C TYR A 146 6.32 18.45 -3.98
N GLY A 147 5.78 17.65 -3.06
CA GLY A 147 6.10 17.72 -1.63
C GLY A 147 6.91 16.53 -1.12
N VAL A 148 6.74 15.35 -1.72
CA VAL A 148 7.47 14.12 -1.36
C VAL A 148 8.91 14.19 -1.90
N ALA A 149 9.88 13.72 -1.10
CA ALA A 149 11.28 13.62 -1.54
C ALA A 149 11.40 12.64 -2.72
N GLY A 150 12.27 12.93 -3.69
CA GLY A 150 12.38 12.14 -4.92
C GLY A 150 11.22 12.36 -5.90
N SER A 151 10.46 13.45 -5.76
CA SER A 151 9.30 13.78 -6.58
C SER A 151 9.26 15.27 -6.93
N GLU A 152 9.02 15.64 -8.19
CA GLU A 152 8.84 17.03 -8.63
C GLU A 152 7.73 17.21 -9.67
N LEU A 153 7.00 18.33 -9.61
CA LEU A 153 5.99 18.68 -10.61
C LEU A 153 6.61 19.47 -11.76
N VAL A 154 6.62 18.90 -12.96
CA VAL A 154 7.17 19.53 -14.16
C VAL A 154 6.10 20.28 -14.94
N ALA A 155 4.98 19.64 -15.24
CA ALA A 155 3.93 20.26 -16.03
C ALA A 155 2.52 19.82 -15.63
N VAL A 156 1.55 20.60 -16.11
CA VAL A 156 0.13 20.29 -15.93
C VAL A 156 -0.63 20.46 -17.25
N MET A 157 -1.71 19.74 -17.41
CA MET A 157 -2.58 19.80 -18.58
C MET A 157 -4.03 20.04 -18.18
N ARG A 158 -4.67 20.99 -18.86
CA ARG A 158 -6.12 21.14 -18.87
C ARG A 158 -6.57 21.73 -20.21
N ARG A 159 -7.66 21.19 -20.77
CA ARG A 159 -8.34 21.70 -21.99
C ARG A 159 -8.53 23.22 -22.02
N ASP A 160 -8.77 23.82 -20.85
CA ASP A 160 -8.83 25.27 -20.69
C ASP A 160 -7.43 25.77 -20.32
N VAL A 161 -6.71 26.27 -21.32
CA VAL A 161 -5.31 26.70 -21.18
C VAL A 161 -5.12 27.79 -20.14
N ALA A 162 -6.10 28.69 -19.99
CA ALA A 162 -6.02 29.76 -18.99
C ALA A 162 -6.06 29.19 -17.57
N LYS A 163 -6.91 28.19 -17.34
CA LYS A 163 -6.96 27.47 -16.06
C LYS A 163 -5.77 26.54 -15.85
N ALA A 164 -5.19 25.98 -16.91
CA ALA A 164 -3.93 25.22 -16.82
C ALA A 164 -2.79 26.13 -16.34
N ALA A 165 -2.65 27.31 -16.96
CA ALA A 165 -1.66 28.31 -16.60
C ALA A 165 -1.85 28.84 -15.17
N ASP A 166 -3.10 29.02 -14.73
CA ASP A 166 -3.40 29.41 -13.35
C ASP A 166 -3.00 28.35 -12.33
N PHE A 167 -3.38 27.10 -12.57
CA PHE A 167 -2.97 25.99 -11.73
C PHE A 167 -1.44 25.85 -11.66
N ALA A 168 -0.76 25.91 -12.82
CA ALA A 168 0.70 25.84 -12.87
C ALA A 168 1.37 26.91 -11.99
N ARG A 169 0.91 28.17 -12.08
CA ARG A 169 1.44 29.28 -11.28
C ARG A 169 1.24 29.06 -9.77
N ARG A 170 0.05 28.61 -9.35
CA ARG A 170 -0.27 28.41 -7.93
C ARG A 170 0.43 27.21 -7.31
N HIS A 171 0.71 26.17 -8.10
CA HIS A 171 1.30 24.91 -7.65
C HIS A 171 2.79 24.75 -8.02
N GLY A 172 3.39 25.74 -8.69
CA GLY A 172 4.82 25.74 -9.01
C GLY A 172 5.23 24.84 -10.19
N ALA A 173 4.30 24.47 -11.08
CA ALA A 173 4.65 23.72 -12.29
C ALA A 173 5.39 24.62 -13.29
N ARG A 174 6.44 24.10 -13.93
CA ARG A 174 7.29 24.83 -14.87
C ARG A 174 6.58 25.11 -16.21
N ARG A 175 5.72 24.19 -16.64
CA ARG A 175 5.02 24.23 -17.94
C ARG A 175 3.54 23.91 -17.79
N TRP A 176 2.74 24.32 -18.77
CA TRP A 176 1.35 23.92 -18.89
C TRP A 176 0.96 23.69 -20.35
N TYR A 177 0.06 22.75 -20.56
CA TYR A 177 -0.42 22.32 -21.87
C TYR A 177 -1.96 22.31 -21.91
N ASP A 178 -2.54 22.42 -23.10
CA ASP A 178 -3.98 22.24 -23.33
C ASP A 178 -4.33 20.92 -24.04
N GLN A 179 -3.32 20.22 -24.57
CA GLN A 179 -3.40 18.87 -25.10
C GLN A 179 -2.60 17.87 -24.27
N ALA A 180 -3.14 16.65 -24.13
CA ALA A 180 -2.46 15.58 -23.41
C ALA A 180 -1.21 15.11 -24.15
N SER A 181 -1.29 15.04 -25.48
CA SER A 181 -0.19 14.62 -26.36
C SER A 181 1.07 15.44 -26.13
N ASP A 182 0.93 16.75 -25.91
CA ASP A 182 2.06 17.66 -25.75
C ASP A 182 2.73 17.46 -24.38
N LEU A 183 1.92 17.23 -23.33
CA LEU A 183 2.44 16.85 -22.01
C LEU A 183 3.14 15.48 -22.07
N LEU A 184 2.57 14.51 -22.77
CA LEU A 184 3.14 13.16 -22.88
C LEU A 184 4.43 13.13 -23.72
N ALA A 185 4.56 14.03 -24.69
CA ALA A 185 5.76 14.21 -25.50
C ALA A 185 6.91 14.93 -24.76
N ASP A 186 6.66 15.52 -23.59
CA ASP A 186 7.68 16.18 -22.78
C ASP A 186 8.71 15.17 -22.26
N ALA A 187 9.96 15.32 -22.68
CA ALA A 187 11.05 14.40 -22.34
C ALA A 187 11.49 14.52 -20.87
N GLU A 188 11.20 15.63 -20.18
CA GLU A 188 11.52 15.76 -18.75
C GLU A 188 10.53 14.99 -17.88
N ILE A 189 9.30 14.75 -18.36
CA ILE A 189 8.29 14.00 -17.62
C ILE A 189 8.60 12.50 -17.72
N ASN A 190 8.58 11.79 -16.59
CA ASN A 190 8.70 10.32 -16.57
C ASN A 190 7.53 9.64 -15.85
N ALA A 191 6.65 10.40 -15.19
CA ALA A 191 5.43 9.90 -14.58
C ALA A 191 4.27 10.86 -14.79
N VAL A 192 3.04 10.35 -14.87
CA VAL A 192 1.83 11.15 -14.99
C VAL A 192 0.81 10.83 -13.91
N TYR A 193 0.10 11.87 -13.45
CA TYR A 193 -1.08 11.74 -12.61
C TYR A 193 -2.33 12.02 -13.43
N VAL A 194 -3.16 11.00 -13.66
CA VAL A 194 -4.44 11.09 -14.38
C VAL A 194 -5.54 11.38 -13.36
N ALA A 195 -5.94 12.66 -13.28
CA ALA A 195 -6.94 13.18 -12.33
C ALA A 195 -8.21 13.68 -13.06
N THR A 196 -8.72 12.85 -13.97
CA THR A 196 -9.84 13.16 -14.87
C THR A 196 -11.10 12.36 -14.49
N PRO A 197 -12.24 12.53 -15.18
CA PRO A 197 -13.39 11.63 -15.02
C PRO A 197 -13.04 10.19 -15.44
N VAL A 198 -13.72 9.21 -14.82
CA VAL A 198 -13.43 7.77 -14.94
C VAL A 198 -13.38 7.30 -16.39
N SER A 199 -14.37 7.71 -17.21
CA SER A 199 -14.46 7.42 -18.65
C SER A 199 -13.22 7.75 -19.49
N THR A 200 -12.30 8.56 -18.97
CA THR A 200 -11.07 8.97 -19.66
C THR A 200 -9.81 8.31 -19.12
N HIS A 201 -9.89 7.59 -18.00
CA HIS A 201 -8.74 6.96 -17.33
C HIS A 201 -8.00 5.99 -18.25
N ARG A 202 -8.74 5.09 -18.91
CA ARG A 202 -8.19 4.11 -19.85
C ARG A 202 -7.38 4.80 -20.96
N GLY A 203 -8.00 5.76 -21.64
CA GLY A 203 -7.38 6.44 -22.78
C GLY A 203 -6.07 7.15 -22.41
N TYR A 204 -6.05 7.89 -21.30
CA TYR A 204 -4.84 8.57 -20.85
C TYR A 204 -3.77 7.60 -20.33
N THR A 205 -4.17 6.51 -19.69
CA THR A 205 -3.24 5.50 -19.19
C THR A 205 -2.53 4.78 -20.33
N LEU A 206 -3.28 4.36 -21.36
CA LEU A 206 -2.70 3.75 -22.56
C LEU A 206 -1.72 4.70 -23.25
N ALA A 207 -2.13 5.95 -23.50
CA ALA A 207 -1.27 6.94 -24.14
C ALA A 207 -0.01 7.26 -23.32
N ALA A 208 -0.12 7.29 -21.98
CA ALA A 208 1.03 7.49 -21.10
C ALA A 208 1.98 6.29 -21.11
N ALA A 209 1.44 5.06 -21.12
CA ALA A 209 2.23 3.85 -21.21
C ALA A 209 2.98 3.78 -22.54
N GLU A 210 2.33 4.06 -23.66
CA GLU A 210 2.96 4.14 -24.98
C GLU A 210 4.07 5.20 -25.05
N ALA A 211 3.92 6.30 -24.31
CA ALA A 211 4.95 7.34 -24.15
C ALA A 211 6.07 6.97 -23.15
N GLY A 212 6.04 5.76 -22.59
CA GLY A 212 7.04 5.28 -21.62
C GLY A 212 6.98 5.99 -20.26
N LYS A 213 5.81 6.49 -19.86
CA LYS A 213 5.62 7.21 -18.60
C LYS A 213 4.94 6.32 -17.56
N HIS A 214 5.41 6.33 -16.32
CA HIS A 214 4.72 5.72 -15.19
C HIS A 214 3.37 6.39 -14.93
N VAL A 215 2.38 5.65 -14.44
CA VAL A 215 1.01 6.16 -14.30
C VAL A 215 0.52 6.04 -12.86
N LEU A 216 0.13 7.18 -12.28
CA LEU A 216 -0.77 7.25 -11.13
C LEU A 216 -2.16 7.62 -11.65
N CYS A 217 -3.12 6.71 -11.56
CA CYS A 217 -4.48 6.93 -12.06
C CYS A 217 -5.45 7.12 -10.90
N GLU A 218 -6.34 8.12 -10.99
CA GLU A 218 -7.43 8.27 -10.03
C GLU A 218 -8.34 7.03 -9.97
N LYS A 219 -9.07 6.91 -8.86
CA LYS A 219 -10.06 5.86 -8.65
C LYS A 219 -11.47 6.35 -9.04
N PRO A 220 -12.40 5.43 -9.35
CA PRO A 220 -12.15 4.02 -9.68
C PRO A 220 -11.31 3.87 -10.94
N MET A 221 -10.60 2.75 -11.05
CA MET A 221 -9.54 2.56 -12.06
C MET A 221 -10.04 2.81 -13.49
N ALA A 222 -11.19 2.26 -13.86
CA ALA A 222 -11.79 2.38 -15.18
C ALA A 222 -13.31 2.17 -15.11
N MET A 223 -14.00 2.22 -16.27
CA MET A 223 -15.46 2.05 -16.34
C MET A 223 -15.89 0.59 -16.08
N ASP A 224 -15.06 -0.37 -16.46
CA ASP A 224 -15.34 -1.80 -16.30
C ASP A 224 -14.04 -2.62 -16.17
N VAL A 225 -14.20 -3.92 -15.92
CA VAL A 225 -13.07 -4.86 -15.78
C VAL A 225 -12.25 -5.01 -17.08
N ALA A 226 -12.89 -4.90 -18.24
CA ALA A 226 -12.18 -5.04 -19.52
C ALA A 226 -11.21 -3.88 -19.72
N GLU A 227 -11.64 -2.65 -19.47
CA GLU A 227 -10.78 -1.47 -19.50
C GLU A 227 -9.63 -1.56 -18.49
N CYS A 228 -9.87 -2.05 -17.26
CA CYS A 228 -8.81 -2.28 -16.29
C CYS A 228 -7.72 -3.22 -16.82
N ARG A 229 -8.13 -4.31 -17.49
CA ARG A 229 -7.20 -5.29 -18.08
C ARG A 229 -6.39 -4.70 -19.22
N GLU A 230 -7.00 -3.86 -20.05
CA GLU A 230 -6.30 -3.16 -21.13
C GLU A 230 -5.26 -2.18 -20.58
N MET A 231 -5.58 -1.44 -19.51
CA MET A 231 -4.64 -0.55 -18.83
C MET A 231 -3.43 -1.32 -18.28
N ILE A 232 -3.67 -2.43 -17.57
CA ILE A 232 -2.60 -3.30 -17.03
C ILE A 232 -1.72 -3.83 -18.17
N ALA A 233 -2.35 -4.35 -19.23
CA ALA A 233 -1.63 -4.91 -20.37
C ALA A 233 -0.74 -3.86 -21.06
N ALA A 234 -1.24 -2.64 -21.26
CA ALA A 234 -0.50 -1.55 -21.87
C ALA A 234 0.70 -1.13 -21.00
N CYS A 235 0.51 -0.94 -19.69
CA CYS A 235 1.59 -0.57 -18.79
C CYS A 235 2.66 -1.67 -18.70
N ARG A 236 2.24 -2.94 -18.61
CA ARG A 236 3.15 -4.09 -18.60
C ARG A 236 3.95 -4.21 -19.89
N ALA A 237 3.31 -4.03 -21.05
CA ALA A 237 3.97 -4.12 -22.35
C ALA A 237 5.05 -3.03 -22.55
N ASN A 238 4.88 -1.88 -21.92
CA ASN A 238 5.83 -0.76 -21.98
C ASN A 238 6.78 -0.71 -20.78
N GLY A 239 6.72 -1.67 -19.86
CA GLY A 239 7.60 -1.72 -18.69
C GLY A 239 7.42 -0.55 -17.72
N VAL A 240 6.21 0.03 -17.65
CA VAL A 240 5.91 1.16 -16.76
C VAL A 240 5.00 0.75 -15.60
N MET A 241 5.18 1.38 -14.45
CA MET A 241 4.30 1.22 -13.29
C MET A 241 2.88 1.74 -13.58
N LEU A 242 1.90 1.05 -13.01
CA LEU A 242 0.51 1.49 -12.93
C LEU A 242 0.05 1.43 -11.46
N THR A 243 -0.17 2.60 -10.88
CA THR A 243 -0.65 2.78 -9.51
C THR A 243 -2.05 3.36 -9.54
N ILE A 244 -2.98 2.77 -8.78
CA ILE A 244 -4.35 3.29 -8.65
C ILE A 244 -4.48 4.07 -7.34
N ALA A 245 -5.18 5.21 -7.38
CA ALA A 245 -5.29 6.16 -6.28
C ALA A 245 -6.17 5.69 -5.10
N TYR A 246 -6.10 4.42 -4.72
CA TYR A 246 -6.64 3.91 -3.45
C TYR A 246 -5.72 4.25 -2.27
N TYR A 247 -5.48 5.55 -2.09
CA TYR A 247 -4.55 6.10 -1.10
C TYR A 247 -4.85 5.72 0.36
N ARG A 248 -6.09 5.26 0.68
CA ARG A 248 -6.43 4.84 2.05
C ARG A 248 -5.62 3.64 2.51
N ARG A 249 -5.07 2.83 1.60
CA ARG A 249 -4.10 1.79 1.95
C ARG A 249 -2.91 2.36 2.71
N SER A 250 -2.44 3.57 2.40
CA SER A 250 -1.31 4.20 3.09
C SER A 250 -1.69 4.88 4.40
N TYR A 251 -2.95 4.88 4.80
CA TYR A 251 -3.38 5.56 6.02
C TYR A 251 -2.91 4.79 7.25
N PRO A 252 -2.40 5.49 8.28
CA PRO A 252 -1.88 4.81 9.46
C PRO A 252 -2.89 3.90 10.15
N VAL A 253 -4.17 4.28 10.17
CA VAL A 253 -5.24 3.45 10.72
C VAL A 253 -5.39 2.12 9.96
N VAL A 254 -5.32 2.15 8.63
CA VAL A 254 -5.42 0.94 7.80
C VAL A 254 -4.17 0.09 7.94
N GLN A 255 -2.99 0.71 8.00
CA GLN A 255 -1.73 0.01 8.24
C GLN A 255 -1.71 -0.64 9.64
N ARG A 256 -2.22 0.04 10.67
CA ARG A 256 -2.36 -0.52 12.01
C ARG A 256 -3.33 -1.69 12.03
N MET A 257 -4.48 -1.59 11.36
CA MET A 257 -5.42 -2.70 11.21
C MET A 257 -4.76 -3.91 10.53
N LYS A 258 -3.97 -3.68 9.48
CA LYS A 258 -3.23 -4.75 8.81
C LYS A 258 -2.21 -5.42 9.72
N ALA A 259 -1.45 -4.62 10.48
CA ALA A 259 -0.50 -5.14 11.47
C ALA A 259 -1.21 -5.95 12.57
N ALA A 260 -2.33 -5.45 13.10
CA ALA A 260 -3.11 -6.13 14.14
C ALA A 260 -3.68 -7.48 13.66
N LEU A 261 -4.07 -7.58 12.38
CA LEU A 261 -4.47 -8.83 11.77
C LEU A 261 -3.29 -9.81 11.67
N ALA A 262 -2.11 -9.33 11.26
CA ALA A 262 -0.89 -10.14 11.18
C ALA A 262 -0.41 -10.62 12.56
N GLU A 263 -0.54 -9.78 13.59
CA GLU A 263 -0.28 -10.11 15.00
C GLU A 263 -1.31 -11.09 15.60
N GLY A 264 -2.44 -11.33 14.91
CA GLY A 264 -3.51 -12.19 15.39
C GLY A 264 -4.30 -11.60 16.57
N LEU A 265 -4.31 -10.27 16.75
CA LEU A 265 -4.90 -9.64 17.95
C LEU A 265 -6.37 -9.98 18.19
N ILE A 266 -7.13 -10.15 17.10
CA ILE A 266 -8.56 -10.49 17.11
C ILE A 266 -8.84 -11.97 16.76
N GLY A 267 -7.80 -12.80 16.68
CA GLY A 267 -7.89 -14.17 16.15
C GLY A 267 -8.26 -14.19 14.67
N ARG A 268 -8.80 -15.33 14.19
CA ARG A 268 -9.21 -15.48 12.78
C ARG A 268 -10.38 -14.51 12.46
N PRO A 269 -10.28 -13.63 11.45
CA PRO A 269 -11.38 -12.76 11.03
C PRO A 269 -12.58 -13.57 10.54
N MET A 270 -13.80 -13.18 10.93
CA MET A 270 -15.05 -13.89 10.63
C MET A 270 -16.07 -13.03 9.91
N LEU A 271 -16.14 -11.74 10.26
CA LEU A 271 -17.10 -10.79 9.70
C LEU A 271 -16.45 -9.43 9.48
N ALA A 272 -16.65 -8.84 8.31
CA ALA A 272 -16.39 -7.44 8.05
C ALA A 272 -17.72 -6.68 7.90
N ARG A 273 -17.80 -5.49 8.49
CA ARG A 273 -18.95 -4.58 8.33
C ARG A 273 -18.48 -3.22 7.88
N ILE A 274 -19.15 -2.69 6.86
CA ILE A 274 -18.88 -1.37 6.32
C ILE A 274 -20.20 -0.60 6.31
N ASN A 275 -20.22 0.59 6.90
CA ASN A 275 -21.35 1.49 6.79
C ASN A 275 -20.86 2.87 6.43
N LEU A 276 -21.20 3.32 5.22
CA LEU A 276 -20.84 4.65 4.74
C LEU A 276 -22.09 5.34 4.24
N THR A 277 -22.54 6.37 4.95
CA THR A 277 -23.75 7.09 4.61
C THR A 277 -23.49 8.58 4.60
N SER A 278 -24.17 9.27 3.70
CA SER A 278 -24.30 10.72 3.65
C SER A 278 -25.56 11.08 2.87
N TYR A 279 -25.83 12.38 2.75
CA TYR A 279 -26.97 12.91 1.99
C TYR A 279 -26.53 13.80 0.84
N SER A 280 -26.88 13.42 -0.39
CA SER A 280 -26.71 14.23 -1.58
C SER A 280 -27.91 15.14 -1.81
N GLN A 281 -27.64 16.42 -1.95
CA GLN A 281 -28.64 17.45 -2.19
C GLN A 281 -29.09 17.44 -3.65
N PRO A 282 -30.35 17.82 -3.97
CA PRO A 282 -30.80 18.00 -5.35
C PRO A 282 -30.00 19.05 -6.15
N THR A 283 -29.25 19.92 -5.47
CA THR A 283 -28.38 20.90 -6.10
C THR A 283 -27.08 20.30 -6.63
N ASP A 284 -26.69 19.12 -6.15
CA ASP A 284 -25.42 18.48 -6.51
C ASP A 284 -25.38 18.08 -7.99
N VAL A 285 -26.55 17.83 -8.58
CA VAL A 285 -26.75 17.53 -10.01
C VAL A 285 -26.60 18.76 -10.92
N ARG A 286 -26.74 19.98 -10.36
CA ARG A 286 -26.68 21.24 -11.12
C ARG A 286 -25.34 21.96 -10.97
N ALA A 287 -24.44 21.44 -10.15
CA ALA A 287 -23.12 22.02 -9.97
C ALA A 287 -22.30 21.86 -11.27
N PRO A 288 -21.59 22.90 -11.75
CA PRO A 288 -20.62 22.75 -12.84
C PRO A 288 -19.63 21.62 -12.52
N GLY A 289 -19.60 20.58 -13.36
CA GLY A 289 -18.75 19.40 -13.12
C GLY A 289 -19.43 18.26 -12.36
N ALA A 290 -20.76 18.17 -12.37
CA ALA A 290 -21.55 17.03 -11.87
C ALA A 290 -21.38 15.72 -12.69
N TRP A 291 -20.18 15.46 -13.22
CA TRP A 291 -19.90 14.22 -13.96
C TRP A 291 -20.06 12.98 -13.08
N ARG A 292 -19.91 13.11 -11.75
CA ARG A 292 -20.06 12.01 -10.78
C ARG A 292 -21.46 11.40 -10.74
N THR A 293 -22.47 12.10 -11.26
CA THR A 293 -23.86 11.65 -11.27
C THR A 293 -24.36 11.29 -12.68
N ASP A 294 -23.46 11.33 -13.66
CA ASP A 294 -23.66 10.93 -15.04
C ASP A 294 -23.02 9.54 -15.27
N PRO A 295 -23.81 8.49 -15.54
CA PRO A 295 -23.30 7.12 -15.66
C PRO A 295 -22.27 6.97 -16.78
N ASP A 296 -22.38 7.73 -17.86
CA ASP A 296 -21.48 7.61 -19.01
C ASP A 296 -20.08 8.15 -18.71
N THR A 297 -19.96 9.03 -17.70
CA THR A 297 -18.67 9.62 -17.31
C THR A 297 -18.11 9.11 -16.00
N ALA A 298 -18.99 8.71 -15.06
CA ALA A 298 -18.62 8.18 -13.74
C ALA A 298 -18.59 6.66 -13.64
N GLY A 299 -19.31 5.95 -14.52
CA GLY A 299 -19.50 4.49 -14.47
C GLY A 299 -20.58 4.04 -13.49
N GLY A 300 -20.69 4.69 -12.34
CA GLY A 300 -21.68 4.39 -11.32
C GLY A 300 -21.82 5.51 -10.30
N GLY A 301 -22.68 5.30 -9.30
CA GLY A 301 -22.99 6.27 -8.26
C GLY A 301 -22.19 6.05 -7.00
N VAL A 302 -22.89 5.93 -5.86
CA VAL A 302 -22.26 5.85 -4.53
C VAL A 302 -21.25 4.71 -4.43
N LEU A 303 -21.49 3.60 -5.13
CA LEU A 303 -20.60 2.44 -5.12
C LEU A 303 -19.28 2.74 -5.85
N PHE A 304 -19.33 3.37 -7.02
CA PHE A 304 -18.13 3.73 -7.79
C PHE A 304 -17.33 4.85 -7.12
N ASP A 305 -17.99 5.89 -6.61
CA ASP A 305 -17.29 7.04 -6.05
C ASP A 305 -16.70 6.74 -4.67
N VAL A 306 -17.53 6.45 -3.67
CA VAL A 306 -17.06 6.36 -2.28
C VAL A 306 -16.98 4.92 -1.76
N GLY A 307 -17.81 4.03 -2.30
CA GLY A 307 -17.83 2.61 -1.96
C GLY A 307 -16.56 1.89 -2.41
N SER A 308 -16.07 2.21 -3.61
CA SER A 308 -14.86 1.61 -4.20
C SER A 308 -13.65 1.71 -3.28
N HIS A 309 -13.49 2.83 -2.58
CA HIS A 309 -12.43 2.99 -1.58
C HIS A 309 -12.54 2.02 -0.39
N ARG A 310 -13.75 1.70 0.06
CA ARG A 310 -13.96 0.81 1.21
C ARG A 310 -13.84 -0.64 0.79
N LEU A 311 -14.31 -0.96 -0.42
CA LEU A 311 -14.11 -2.28 -1.03
C LEU A 311 -12.64 -2.56 -1.29
N ASP A 312 -11.85 -1.56 -1.71
CA ASP A 312 -10.40 -1.69 -1.83
C ASP A 312 -9.75 -2.00 -0.48
N VAL A 313 -10.08 -1.25 0.59
CA VAL A 313 -9.55 -1.51 1.93
C VAL A 313 -9.96 -2.90 2.43
N LEU A 314 -11.19 -3.34 2.14
CA LEU A 314 -11.65 -4.71 2.43
C LEU A 314 -10.77 -5.75 1.75
N ASN A 315 -10.54 -5.60 0.44
CA ASN A 315 -9.67 -6.49 -0.33
C ASN A 315 -8.23 -6.51 0.19
N TYR A 316 -7.70 -5.33 0.52
CA TYR A 316 -6.34 -5.15 1.03
C TYR A 316 -6.12 -5.83 2.40
N LEU A 317 -7.12 -5.78 3.28
CA LEU A 317 -7.02 -6.34 4.63
C LEU A 317 -7.39 -7.82 4.72
N LEU A 318 -8.36 -8.28 3.92
CA LEU A 318 -9.00 -9.60 4.10
C LEU A 318 -8.96 -10.50 2.86
N GLY A 319 -8.38 -10.01 1.76
CA GLY A 319 -8.32 -10.70 0.47
C GLY A 319 -9.54 -10.44 -0.41
N PRO A 320 -9.55 -10.95 -1.65
CA PRO A 320 -10.60 -10.68 -2.63
C PRO A 320 -11.94 -11.32 -2.27
N ALA A 321 -13.03 -10.72 -2.73
CA ALA A 321 -14.35 -11.32 -2.69
C ALA A 321 -14.44 -12.56 -3.60
N ALA A 322 -15.15 -13.61 -3.17
CA ALA A 322 -15.45 -14.79 -3.96
C ALA A 322 -16.88 -14.75 -4.52
N GLU A 323 -17.84 -14.21 -3.76
CA GLU A 323 -19.22 -14.03 -4.21
C GLU A 323 -19.87 -12.81 -3.54
N VAL A 324 -20.86 -12.23 -4.24
CA VAL A 324 -21.63 -11.07 -3.80
C VAL A 324 -23.11 -11.22 -4.15
N ALA A 325 -23.97 -10.85 -3.21
CA ALA A 325 -25.37 -10.54 -3.45
C ALA A 325 -25.58 -9.05 -3.16
N ALA A 326 -26.14 -8.28 -4.09
CA ALA A 326 -26.25 -6.84 -3.96
C ALA A 326 -27.62 -6.29 -4.34
N MET A 327 -27.95 -5.13 -3.76
CA MET A 327 -29.04 -4.26 -4.17
C MET A 327 -28.46 -2.88 -4.43
N CYS A 328 -28.68 -2.34 -5.62
CA CYS A 328 -28.19 -1.03 -6.05
C CYS A 328 -29.37 -0.25 -6.64
N GLU A 329 -29.78 0.83 -5.96
CA GLU A 329 -30.98 1.58 -6.31
C GLU A 329 -30.73 3.09 -6.24
N ASN A 330 -31.48 3.82 -7.06
CA ASN A 330 -31.60 5.27 -6.97
C ASN A 330 -32.95 5.58 -6.33
N THR A 331 -32.90 5.97 -5.07
CA THR A 331 -34.08 6.13 -4.21
C THR A 331 -34.52 7.58 -4.09
N LEU A 332 -33.62 8.54 -4.29
CA LEU A 332 -33.90 9.97 -4.28
C LEU A 332 -34.43 10.47 -5.62
N GLY A 333 -33.98 9.87 -6.73
CA GLY A 333 -34.35 10.29 -8.09
C GLY A 333 -33.76 11.64 -8.52
N HIS A 334 -32.75 12.15 -7.82
CA HIS A 334 -32.11 13.43 -8.14
C HIS A 334 -31.23 13.34 -9.40
N TYR A 335 -30.62 12.18 -9.65
CA TYR A 335 -29.64 11.93 -10.71
C TYR A 335 -29.90 10.59 -11.40
N GLN A 336 -29.01 10.13 -12.29
CA GLN A 336 -29.20 8.88 -13.06
C GLN A 336 -28.54 7.65 -12.42
N VAL A 337 -27.52 7.85 -11.59
CA VAL A 337 -26.77 6.77 -10.91
C VAL A 337 -27.41 6.32 -9.60
N GLU A 338 -26.98 5.19 -9.04
CA GLU A 338 -27.50 4.70 -7.75
C GLU A 338 -27.03 5.55 -6.56
N ASP A 339 -27.92 5.74 -5.59
CA ASP A 339 -27.65 6.47 -4.33
C ASP A 339 -27.67 5.55 -3.11
N ALA A 340 -28.06 4.29 -3.29
CA ALA A 340 -28.09 3.27 -2.25
C ALA A 340 -27.52 1.97 -2.80
N ALA A 341 -26.49 1.43 -2.14
CA ALA A 341 -25.94 0.13 -2.45
C ALA A 341 -25.72 -0.69 -1.17
N VAL A 342 -26.33 -1.87 -1.11
CA VAL A 342 -26.17 -2.85 -0.01
C VAL A 342 -25.63 -4.15 -0.56
N LEU A 343 -24.52 -4.64 -0.01
CA LEU A 343 -23.81 -5.83 -0.45
C LEU A 343 -23.70 -6.83 0.70
N CYS A 344 -23.99 -8.10 0.41
CA CYS A 344 -23.64 -9.26 1.22
C CYS A 344 -22.53 -10.03 0.49
N LEU A 345 -21.41 -10.26 1.17
CA LEU A 345 -20.17 -10.76 0.59
C LEU A 345 -19.72 -12.05 1.26
N LYS A 346 -19.07 -12.92 0.49
CA LYS A 346 -18.18 -13.94 1.02
C LYS A 346 -16.83 -13.79 0.35
N LEU A 347 -15.79 -13.61 1.15
CA LEU A 347 -14.42 -13.44 0.71
C LEU A 347 -13.79 -14.82 0.43
N ALA A 348 -12.77 -14.85 -0.43
CA ALA A 348 -12.05 -16.09 -0.75
C ALA A 348 -11.38 -16.71 0.49
N SER A 349 -11.03 -15.87 1.48
CA SER A 349 -10.54 -16.26 2.80
C SER A 349 -11.61 -16.93 3.69
N GLY A 350 -12.89 -16.94 3.28
CA GLY A 350 -14.02 -17.47 4.03
C GLY A 350 -14.69 -16.46 4.98
N VAL A 351 -14.18 -15.23 5.05
CA VAL A 351 -14.77 -14.13 5.84
C VAL A 351 -16.08 -13.69 5.18
N HIS A 352 -17.14 -13.46 5.97
CA HIS A 352 -18.36 -12.86 5.47
C HIS A 352 -18.30 -11.33 5.57
N GLY A 353 -18.94 -10.63 4.65
CA GLY A 353 -18.99 -9.17 4.65
C GLY A 353 -20.42 -8.65 4.49
N VAL A 354 -20.71 -7.52 5.14
CA VAL A 354 -21.89 -6.71 4.83
C VAL A 354 -21.44 -5.27 4.65
N ALA A 355 -21.78 -4.67 3.52
CA ALA A 355 -21.42 -3.29 3.21
C ALA A 355 -22.65 -2.48 2.80
N ASN A 356 -22.83 -1.32 3.43
CA ASN A 356 -23.87 -0.35 3.11
C ASN A 356 -23.23 0.96 2.66
N PHE A 357 -23.67 1.47 1.51
CA PHE A 357 -23.24 2.72 0.92
C PHE A 357 -24.47 3.56 0.57
N GLY A 358 -24.54 4.78 1.08
CA GLY A 358 -25.71 5.64 0.88
C GLY A 358 -25.34 7.11 0.67
N TRP A 359 -25.94 7.72 -0.35
CA TRP A 359 -26.09 9.16 -0.54
C TRP A 359 -27.52 9.64 -0.23
N ASN A 360 -28.37 8.73 0.24
CA ASN A 360 -29.79 8.95 0.51
C ASN A 360 -30.12 9.03 2.01
N VAL A 361 -29.12 9.08 2.89
CA VAL A 361 -29.30 9.01 4.34
C VAL A 361 -28.87 10.31 4.99
N GLY A 362 -29.81 10.99 5.67
CA GLY A 362 -29.59 12.30 6.31
C GLY A 362 -28.60 12.33 7.48
N SER A 363 -27.95 11.21 7.80
CA SER A 363 -26.95 11.11 8.86
C SER A 363 -25.66 10.55 8.28
N ASP A 364 -24.57 11.29 8.49
CA ASP A 364 -23.26 10.88 8.05
C ASP A 364 -22.72 9.73 8.92
N SER A 365 -22.08 8.75 8.28
CA SER A 365 -21.41 7.63 8.94
C SER A 365 -20.25 7.14 8.06
N ASP A 366 -19.15 6.70 8.66
CA ASP A 366 -17.99 6.10 7.98
C ASP A 366 -17.39 5.01 8.87
N GLU A 367 -18.04 3.86 8.97
CA GLU A 367 -17.64 2.78 9.86
C GLU A 367 -17.01 1.64 9.07
N PHE A 368 -15.86 1.17 9.54
CA PHE A 368 -15.19 -0.02 9.04
C PHE A 368 -14.83 -0.92 10.23
N GLU A 369 -15.49 -2.07 10.32
CA GLU A 369 -15.39 -2.98 11.45
C GLU A 369 -14.94 -4.37 10.99
N ILE A 370 -14.04 -4.99 11.73
CA ILE A 370 -13.63 -6.38 11.53
C ILE A 370 -13.82 -7.13 12.84
N TYR A 371 -14.58 -8.22 12.80
CA TYR A 371 -14.83 -9.10 13.93
C TYR A 371 -14.12 -10.43 13.68
N GLY A 372 -13.27 -10.82 14.63
CA GLY A 372 -12.57 -12.09 14.62
C GLY A 372 -13.05 -13.01 15.74
N ALA A 373 -12.51 -14.24 15.76
CA ALA A 373 -12.86 -15.26 16.73
C ALA A 373 -12.54 -14.86 18.18
N GLU A 374 -11.59 -13.96 18.39
CA GLU A 374 -11.08 -13.58 19.71
C GLU A 374 -11.22 -12.08 19.99
N GLY A 375 -11.83 -11.29 19.10
CA GLY A 375 -11.83 -9.84 19.23
C GLY A 375 -12.48 -9.09 18.10
N LYS A 376 -12.31 -7.77 18.09
CA LYS A 376 -12.81 -6.89 17.02
C LYS A 376 -11.97 -5.63 16.88
N MET A 377 -11.96 -5.08 15.68
CA MET A 377 -11.39 -3.78 15.34
C MET A 377 -12.50 -2.86 14.85
N LEU A 378 -12.60 -1.66 15.41
CA LEU A 378 -13.64 -0.69 15.08
C LEU A 378 -12.97 0.63 14.64
N ALA A 379 -13.02 0.93 13.34
CA ALA A 379 -12.66 2.24 12.83
C ALA A 379 -13.93 3.06 12.59
N ARG A 380 -14.15 4.11 13.40
CA ARG A 380 -15.33 5.00 13.32
C ARG A 380 -15.24 6.04 12.21
N THR A 381 -14.06 6.16 11.61
CA THR A 381 -13.81 6.80 10.32
C THR A 381 -12.45 6.37 9.81
N LEU A 382 -12.40 5.88 8.57
CA LEU A 382 -11.14 5.61 7.90
C LEU A 382 -10.37 6.92 7.64
N GLU A 383 -11.05 8.07 7.62
CA GLU A 383 -10.42 9.39 7.46
C GLU A 383 -9.96 10.04 8.78
N GLY A 384 -10.61 9.78 9.91
CA GLY A 384 -10.25 10.41 11.19
C GLY A 384 -9.20 9.66 12.01
N GLY A 385 -8.84 8.44 11.58
CA GLY A 385 -7.75 7.66 12.13
C GLY A 385 -7.90 7.24 13.60
N HIS A 386 -9.15 7.18 14.07
CA HIS A 386 -9.52 6.58 15.35
C HIS A 386 -9.86 5.11 15.14
N LEU A 387 -9.15 4.24 15.86
CA LEU A 387 -9.31 2.79 15.84
C LEU A 387 -9.32 2.25 17.26
N GLU A 388 -10.28 1.41 17.56
CA GLU A 388 -10.34 0.63 18.79
C GLU A 388 -10.12 -0.85 18.47
N ILE A 389 -9.23 -1.50 19.20
CA ILE A 389 -8.97 -2.94 19.11
C ILE A 389 -9.36 -3.60 20.42
N TYR A 390 -10.20 -4.62 20.32
CA TYR A 390 -10.69 -5.39 21.46
C TYR A 390 -10.23 -6.84 21.36
N ARG A 391 -9.88 -7.43 22.50
CA ARG A 391 -9.77 -8.89 22.68
C ARG A 391 -10.90 -9.34 23.60
N GLY A 392 -11.81 -10.16 23.08
CA GLY A 392 -13.09 -10.46 23.71
C GLY A 392 -13.91 -9.18 23.90
N ARG A 393 -14.09 -8.77 25.16
CA ARG A 393 -14.79 -7.52 25.52
C ARG A 393 -13.85 -6.41 26.02
N GLU A 394 -12.58 -6.73 26.21
CA GLU A 394 -11.59 -5.80 26.73
C GLU A 394 -11.02 -4.96 25.60
N LEU A 395 -11.01 -3.64 25.77
CA LEU A 395 -10.30 -2.72 24.89
C LEU A 395 -8.81 -2.85 25.20
N VAL A 396 -8.05 -3.37 24.24
CA VAL A 396 -6.61 -3.59 24.41
C VAL A 396 -5.77 -2.50 23.77
N GLU A 397 -6.33 -1.77 22.80
CA GLU A 397 -5.65 -0.65 22.16
C GLU A 397 -6.65 0.38 21.65
N THR A 398 -6.32 1.65 21.85
CA THR A 398 -6.88 2.77 21.10
C THR A 398 -5.74 3.41 20.31
N PHE A 399 -5.97 3.56 19.01
CA PHE A 399 -5.04 4.19 18.10
C PHE A 399 -5.70 5.45 17.54
N ASP A 400 -5.07 6.60 17.79
CA ASP A 400 -5.50 7.91 17.33
C ASP A 400 -4.38 8.55 16.53
N GLN A 401 -4.53 8.57 15.20
CA GLN A 401 -3.61 9.32 14.35
C GLN A 401 -4.37 10.16 13.33
N PRO A 402 -4.21 11.50 13.33
CA PRO A 402 -4.91 12.34 12.37
C PRO A 402 -4.47 12.01 10.94
N ARG A 403 -5.41 12.10 9.98
CA ARG A 403 -5.07 11.99 8.56
C ARG A 403 -3.97 12.97 8.19
N HIS A 404 -3.11 12.55 7.27
CA HIS A 404 -2.26 13.47 6.56
C HIS A 404 -3.13 14.50 5.80
N LYS A 405 -2.77 15.78 5.83
CA LYS A 405 -3.56 16.85 5.17
C LYS A 405 -3.68 16.62 3.66
N VAL A 406 -2.66 15.98 3.08
CA VAL A 406 -2.58 15.61 1.66
C VAL A 406 -2.81 14.10 1.55
N THR A 407 -3.97 13.71 1.04
CA THR A 407 -4.44 12.30 1.06
C THR A 407 -3.55 11.32 0.30
N HIS A 408 -2.87 11.75 -0.77
CA HIS A 408 -2.06 10.88 -1.64
C HIS A 408 -0.61 10.71 -1.18
N TRP A 409 -0.21 11.37 -0.09
CA TRP A 409 1.20 11.47 0.31
C TRP A 409 1.90 10.10 0.40
N GLY A 410 1.37 9.18 1.20
CA GLY A 410 1.97 7.84 1.35
C GLY A 410 1.91 6.98 0.09
N LEU A 411 1.00 7.26 -0.83
CA LEU A 411 0.95 6.57 -2.13
C LEU A 411 2.06 7.07 -3.07
N VAL A 412 2.33 8.37 -3.06
CA VAL A 412 3.44 8.96 -3.83
C VAL A 412 4.78 8.53 -3.24
N GLU A 413 4.94 8.51 -1.92
CA GLU A 413 6.14 7.97 -1.26
C GLU A 413 6.41 6.52 -1.67
N ASN A 414 5.37 5.68 -1.68
CA ASN A 414 5.51 4.30 -2.13
C ASN A 414 5.89 4.20 -3.62
N MET A 415 5.36 5.06 -4.48
CA MET A 415 5.71 5.05 -5.90
C MET A 415 7.13 5.55 -6.16
N VAL A 416 7.62 6.52 -5.38
CA VAL A 416 9.04 6.92 -5.41
C VAL A 416 9.93 5.77 -4.96
N ALA A 417 9.59 5.10 -3.84
CA ALA A 417 10.32 3.91 -3.39
C ALA A 417 10.31 2.80 -4.45
N ALA A 418 9.18 2.56 -5.12
CA ALA A 418 9.10 1.59 -6.21
C ALA A 418 10.01 1.96 -7.39
N ALA A 419 10.08 3.24 -7.76
CA ALA A 419 10.95 3.71 -8.84
C ALA A 419 12.44 3.66 -8.49
N SER A 420 12.79 3.98 -7.24
CA SER A 420 14.18 4.11 -6.80
C SER A 420 14.80 2.81 -6.30
N THR A 421 14.03 2.00 -5.57
CA THR A 421 14.54 0.79 -4.88
C THR A 421 13.83 -0.50 -5.30
N GLY A 422 12.87 -0.44 -6.22
CA GLY A 422 12.11 -1.63 -6.64
C GLY A 422 11.10 -2.12 -5.61
N ALA A 423 10.77 -1.30 -4.58
CA ALA A 423 9.76 -1.65 -3.60
C ALA A 423 8.40 -1.99 -4.28
N PRO A 424 7.63 -2.95 -3.74
CA PRO A 424 6.34 -3.28 -4.32
C PRO A 424 5.37 -2.09 -4.22
N LEU A 425 4.57 -1.91 -5.26
CA LEU A 425 3.49 -0.93 -5.26
C LEU A 425 2.42 -1.31 -4.22
N LEU A 426 2.02 -0.35 -3.41
CA LEU A 426 0.99 -0.50 -2.39
C LEU A 426 -0.41 -0.70 -3.01
N CYS A 427 -0.62 -0.13 -4.20
CA CYS A 427 -1.84 -0.29 -4.97
C CYS A 427 -1.50 -0.32 -6.47
N SER A 428 -1.23 -1.52 -6.98
CA SER A 428 -0.96 -1.79 -8.39
C SER A 428 -2.23 -1.69 -9.26
N GLY A 429 -2.07 -1.79 -10.59
CA GLY A 429 -3.20 -1.96 -11.50
C GLY A 429 -3.99 -3.24 -11.19
N GLU A 430 -3.32 -4.32 -10.82
CA GLU A 430 -3.94 -5.59 -10.42
C GLU A 430 -4.82 -5.43 -9.16
N ASP A 431 -4.38 -4.63 -8.20
CA ASP A 431 -5.19 -4.28 -7.02
C ASP A 431 -6.47 -3.51 -7.40
N GLY A 432 -6.34 -2.56 -8.33
CA GLY A 432 -7.48 -1.82 -8.87
C GLY A 432 -8.46 -2.73 -9.60
N LEU A 433 -7.96 -3.68 -10.38
CA LEU A 433 -8.75 -4.69 -11.08
C LEU A 433 -9.58 -5.55 -10.11
N VAL A 434 -8.98 -6.02 -9.01
CA VAL A 434 -9.69 -6.81 -7.99
C VAL A 434 -10.87 -6.03 -7.41
N THR A 435 -10.69 -4.73 -7.16
CA THR A 435 -11.79 -3.87 -6.68
C THR A 435 -12.86 -3.67 -7.75
N SER A 436 -12.47 -3.47 -9.02
CA SER A 436 -13.42 -3.36 -10.14
C SER A 436 -14.22 -4.66 -10.37
N GLN A 437 -13.61 -5.83 -10.23
CA GLN A 437 -14.29 -7.12 -10.35
C GLN A 437 -15.42 -7.28 -9.34
N LEU A 438 -15.19 -6.87 -8.09
CA LEU A 438 -16.22 -6.88 -7.07
C LEU A 438 -17.35 -5.89 -7.38
N MET A 439 -17.02 -4.66 -7.81
CA MET A 439 -18.03 -3.67 -8.17
C MET A 439 -18.90 -4.15 -9.34
N GLU A 440 -18.29 -4.63 -10.42
CA GLU A 440 -19.02 -5.13 -11.58
C GLU A 440 -19.92 -6.34 -11.23
N ALA A 441 -19.42 -7.26 -10.40
CA ALA A 441 -20.21 -8.38 -9.88
C ALA A 441 -21.39 -7.92 -9.01
N ALA A 442 -21.23 -6.84 -8.23
CA ALA A 442 -22.31 -6.26 -7.43
C ALA A 442 -23.41 -5.67 -8.33
N TYR A 443 -23.06 -4.90 -9.37
CA TYR A 443 -24.05 -4.42 -10.33
C TYR A 443 -24.75 -5.55 -11.08
N LEU A 444 -24.00 -6.58 -11.49
CA LEU A 444 -24.56 -7.78 -12.11
C LEU A 444 -25.55 -8.48 -11.17
N SER A 445 -25.20 -8.59 -9.88
CA SER A 445 -26.04 -9.20 -8.85
C SER A 445 -27.34 -8.42 -8.65
N ALA A 446 -27.26 -7.10 -8.54
CA ALA A 446 -28.43 -6.24 -8.39
C ALA A 446 -29.37 -6.34 -9.60
N ARG A 447 -28.81 -6.37 -10.83
CA ARG A 447 -29.57 -6.51 -12.07
C ARG A 447 -30.26 -7.87 -12.19
N GLU A 448 -29.56 -8.95 -11.86
CA GLU A 448 -30.06 -10.33 -12.00
C GLU A 448 -30.80 -10.85 -10.76
N ARG A 449 -30.77 -10.11 -9.65
CA ARG A 449 -31.40 -10.45 -8.36
C ARG A 449 -30.98 -11.81 -7.81
N ARG A 450 -29.68 -12.12 -7.92
CA ARG A 450 -29.09 -13.38 -7.43
C ARG A 450 -27.64 -13.16 -6.99
N THR A 451 -27.10 -14.10 -6.23
CA THR A 451 -25.67 -14.13 -5.91
C THR A 451 -24.84 -14.35 -7.17
N ILE A 452 -23.75 -13.59 -7.31
CA ILE A 452 -22.79 -13.63 -8.40
C ILE A 452 -21.42 -14.01 -7.84
N GLY A 453 -20.75 -14.96 -8.48
CA GLY A 453 -19.34 -15.24 -8.21
C GLY A 453 -18.46 -14.14 -8.79
N VAL A 454 -17.50 -13.66 -8.00
CA VAL A 454 -16.52 -12.67 -8.45
C VAL A 454 -15.42 -13.41 -9.19
N ALA A 455 -15.21 -13.09 -10.47
CA ALA A 455 -14.22 -13.78 -11.29
C ALA A 455 -12.81 -13.54 -10.71
N SER A 456 -12.10 -14.63 -10.39
CA SER A 456 -10.67 -14.62 -10.10
C SER A 456 -9.94 -14.87 -11.40
N GLY A 457 -9.53 -13.81 -12.09
CA GLY A 457 -8.87 -13.92 -13.38
C GLY A 457 -7.90 -12.80 -13.64
#